data_AF-A0A7J3JG16-F1
#
_entry.id   AF-A0A7J3JG16-F1
#
_cell.length_a   1.000
_cell.length_b   1.000
_cell.length_c   1.000
_cell.angle_alpha   90.00
_cell.angle_beta   90.00
_cell.angle_gamma   90.00
#
_symmetry.space_group_name_H-M   'P 1'
#
loop_
_entity.id
_entity.type
_entity.pdbx_description
1 polymer ?
#
loop_
_entity_poly.entity_id
_entity_poly.type
_entity_poly.pdbx_seq_one_letter_code
_entity_poly.pdbx_strand_id
1 'polypeptide(L)'
;MLQLDPLAQQIILNFAIGLIVTISLNIEVGFLNLPQFGRLLAVVVGAIVAAAIPGRILALMLGLPAGAEYAESMENPKIVTAINEWLAQNPHVSVLVLVFTLIIAALLGGLIGYLCAYPALRLKGPFLGITLLAFGDIIVNISWNYQPLVGGTIGIWVA
;
A
#
# COMPACT_ATOMS: atom_id res chain seq x y z
N MET A 1 -0.29 14.54 -22.97
CA MET A 1 -0.38 14.30 -21.51
C MET A 1 0.22 15.50 -20.79
N LEU A 2 -0.46 16.05 -19.78
CA LEU A 2 0.09 17.13 -18.94
C LEU A 2 1.37 16.59 -18.26
N GLN A 3 2.55 16.96 -18.75
CA GLN A 3 3.81 16.67 -18.06
C GLN A 3 3.90 17.63 -16.87
N LEU A 4 3.49 17.15 -15.70
CA LEU A 4 3.73 17.86 -14.45
C LEU A 4 5.21 17.75 -14.10
N ASP A 5 5.76 18.81 -13.51
CA ASP A 5 7.09 18.81 -12.91
C ASP A 5 7.20 17.65 -11.89
N PRO A 6 8.25 16.80 -11.91
CA PRO A 6 8.40 15.68 -10.97
C PRO A 6 8.21 16.07 -9.50
N LEU A 7 8.64 17.29 -9.13
CA LEU A 7 8.42 17.83 -7.79
C LEU A 7 6.93 17.99 -7.48
N ALA A 8 6.16 18.56 -8.41
CA ALA A 8 4.72 18.76 -8.23
C ALA A 8 3.97 17.42 -8.10
N GLN A 9 4.38 16.39 -8.85
CA GLN A 9 3.79 15.05 -8.75
C GLN A 9 3.99 14.45 -7.35
N GLN A 10 5.19 14.56 -6.77
CA GLN A 10 5.49 14.07 -5.42
C GLN A 10 4.70 14.82 -4.35
N ILE A 11 4.55 16.14 -4.48
CA ILE A 11 3.75 16.95 -3.55
C ILE A 11 2.28 16.51 -3.60
N ILE A 12 1.72 16.37 -4.81
CA ILE A 12 0.32 15.95 -4.99
C ILE A 12 0.09 14.56 -4.41
N LEU A 13 1.01 13.62 -4.64
CA LEU A 13 0.88 12.24 -4.15
C LEU A 13 0.90 12.18 -2.61
N ASN A 14 1.86 12.85 -1.97
CA ASN A 14 1.93 12.91 -0.50
C ASN A 14 0.72 13.64 0.10
N PHE A 15 0.29 14.74 -0.53
CA PHE A 15 -0.89 15.48 -0.10
C PHE A 15 -2.17 14.63 -0.23
N ALA A 16 -2.35 13.93 -1.35
CA ALA A 16 -3.52 13.10 -1.58
C ALA A 16 -3.62 11.95 -0.57
N ILE A 17 -2.52 11.25 -0.30
CA ILE A 17 -2.47 10.18 0.71
C ILE A 17 -2.83 10.75 2.09
N GLY A 18 -2.18 11.86 2.49
CA GLY A 18 -2.46 12.51 3.77
C GLY A 18 -3.90 12.99 3.90
N LEU A 19 -4.48 13.52 2.82
CA LEU A 19 -5.87 13.98 2.76
C LEU A 19 -6.85 12.81 2.92
N ILE A 20 -6.65 11.70 2.21
CA ILE A 20 -7.51 10.51 2.32
C ILE A 20 -7.49 9.95 3.75
N VAL A 21 -6.31 9.83 4.35
CA VAL A 21 -6.16 9.30 5.72
C VAL A 21 -6.80 10.25 6.73
N THR A 22 -6.57 11.56 6.59
CA THR A 22 -7.09 12.58 7.52
C THR A 22 -8.60 12.69 7.45
N ILE A 23 -9.19 12.74 6.25
CA ILE A 23 -10.65 12.78 6.08
C ILE A 23 -11.28 11.54 6.70
N SER A 24 -10.69 10.36 6.46
CA SER A 24 -11.24 9.14 7.03
C SER A 24 -11.19 9.11 8.56
N LEU A 25 -10.09 9.56 9.17
CA LEU A 25 -9.98 9.67 10.62
C LEU A 25 -10.93 10.72 11.19
N ASN A 26 -11.16 11.82 10.47
CA ASN A 26 -12.10 12.87 10.89
C ASN A 26 -13.54 12.35 10.91
N ILE A 27 -13.93 11.54 9.92
CA ILE A 27 -15.25 10.90 9.89
C ILE A 27 -15.42 9.94 11.08
N GLU A 28 -14.43 9.08 11.35
CA GLU A 28 -14.50 8.06 12.42
C GLU A 28 -14.39 8.66 13.83
N VAL A 29 -13.32 9.41 14.09
CA VAL A 29 -13.00 9.94 15.43
C VAL A 29 -13.69 11.27 15.68
N GLY A 30 -13.76 12.15 14.68
CA GLY A 30 -14.32 13.48 14.82
C GLY A 30 -15.86 13.47 14.87
N PHE A 31 -16.51 12.91 13.85
CA PHE A 31 -17.98 12.94 13.76
C PHE A 31 -18.66 11.80 14.52
N LEU A 32 -18.12 10.58 14.44
CA LEU A 32 -18.75 9.41 15.06
C LEU A 32 -18.27 9.14 16.50
N ASN A 33 -17.26 9.87 16.98
CA ASN A 33 -16.61 9.66 18.29
C ASN A 33 -16.14 8.21 18.50
N LEU A 34 -15.79 7.51 17.41
CA LEU A 34 -15.23 6.17 17.47
C LEU A 34 -13.72 6.28 17.60
N PRO A 35 -13.10 5.90 18.74
CA PRO A 35 -11.66 5.94 18.88
C PRO A 35 -11.02 4.90 17.95
N GLN A 36 -10.56 5.33 16.78
CA GLN A 36 -9.87 4.49 15.81
C GLN A 36 -8.39 4.88 15.68
N PHE A 37 -7.53 4.02 16.20
CA PHE A 37 -6.07 4.16 16.09
C PHE A 37 -5.43 3.08 15.21
N GLY A 38 -6.22 2.09 14.76
CA GLY A 38 -5.78 1.03 13.85
C GLY A 38 -5.75 1.45 12.39
N ARG A 39 -6.05 2.71 12.06
CA ARG A 39 -6.09 3.19 10.67
C ARG A 39 -4.77 2.97 9.93
N LEU A 40 -3.65 3.15 10.63
CA LEU A 40 -2.31 2.93 10.09
C LEU A 40 -2.15 1.50 9.56
N LEU A 41 -2.66 0.48 10.26
CA LEU A 41 -2.56 -0.91 9.84
C LEU A 41 -3.23 -1.16 8.49
N ALA A 42 -4.47 -0.67 8.33
CA ALA A 42 -5.21 -0.82 7.07
C ALA A 42 -4.51 -0.10 5.90
N VAL A 43 -3.96 1.09 6.16
CA VAL A 43 -3.23 1.88 5.15
C VAL A 43 -1.94 1.18 4.73
N VAL A 44 -1.15 0.69 5.69
CA VAL A 44 0.12 0.01 5.42
C VAL A 44 -0.10 -1.31 4.68
N VAL A 45 -1.13 -2.07 5.06
CA VAL A 45 -1.49 -3.31 4.35
C VAL A 45 -1.88 -3.02 2.89
N GLY A 46 -2.69 -1.97 2.67
CA GLY A 46 -3.01 -1.52 1.31
C GLY A 46 -1.78 -1.12 0.49
N ALA A 47 -0.84 -0.40 1.12
CA ALA A 47 0.41 0.00 0.49
C ALA A 47 1.29 -1.21 0.13
N ILE A 48 1.42 -2.18 1.04
CA ILE A 48 2.16 -3.42 0.79
C ILE A 48 1.53 -4.18 -0.38
N VAL A 49 0.20 -4.32 -0.40
CA VAL A 49 -0.51 -5.01 -1.49
C VAL A 49 -0.27 -4.34 -2.83
N ALA A 50 -0.42 -3.01 -2.91
CA ALA A 50 -0.24 -2.25 -4.14
C ALA A 50 1.20 -2.33 -4.65
N ALA A 51 2.18 -2.35 -3.76
CA ALA A 51 3.58 -2.45 -4.13
C ALA A 51 3.98 -3.89 -4.52
N ALA A 52 3.49 -4.90 -3.77
CA ALA A 52 3.98 -6.26 -3.83
C ALA A 52 3.30 -7.15 -4.90
N ILE A 53 1.99 -7.02 -5.07
CA ILE A 53 1.18 -8.03 -5.77
C ILE A 53 1.10 -7.77 -7.28
N PRO A 54 0.61 -6.61 -7.77
CA PRO A 54 0.38 -6.41 -9.19
C PRO A 54 1.68 -6.48 -10.00
N GLY A 55 2.75 -5.86 -9.50
CA GLY A 55 4.06 -5.86 -10.17
C GLY A 55 4.64 -7.27 -10.34
N ARG A 56 4.51 -8.14 -9.32
CA ARG A 56 4.95 -9.54 -9.42
C ARG A 56 4.09 -10.35 -10.38
N ILE A 57 2.78 -10.14 -10.41
CA ILE A 57 1.88 -10.83 -11.34
C ILE A 57 2.20 -10.43 -12.78
N LEU A 58 2.39 -9.12 -13.02
CA LEU A 58 2.76 -8.61 -14.34
C LEU A 58 4.15 -9.10 -14.79
N ALA A 59 5.12 -9.13 -13.88
CA ALA A 59 6.43 -9.72 -14.16
C ALA A 59 6.31 -11.21 -14.55
N LEU A 60 5.50 -12.00 -13.83
CA LEU A 60 5.23 -13.41 -14.15
C LEU A 60 4.59 -13.56 -15.54
N MET A 61 3.63 -12.70 -15.90
CA MET A 61 2.96 -12.74 -17.20
C MET A 61 3.91 -12.44 -18.37
N LEU A 62 4.91 -11.60 -18.15
CA LEU A 62 5.92 -11.24 -19.16
C LEU A 62 7.13 -12.19 -19.17
N GLY A 63 7.17 -13.20 -18.29
CA GLY A 63 8.33 -14.10 -18.15
C GLY A 63 9.58 -13.40 -17.59
N LEU A 64 9.39 -12.25 -16.93
CA LEU A 64 10.45 -11.51 -16.26
C LEU A 64 10.72 -12.11 -14.87
N PRO A 65 11.93 -11.89 -14.29
CA PRO A 65 12.24 -12.37 -12.95
C PRO A 65 11.20 -11.86 -11.94
N ALA A 66 10.47 -12.80 -11.36
CA ALA A 66 9.39 -12.55 -10.43
C ALA A 66 9.69 -13.21 -9.08
N GLY A 67 9.20 -12.62 -8.00
CA GLY A 67 9.42 -13.12 -6.64
C GLY A 67 10.30 -12.21 -5.81
N ALA A 68 11.37 -12.75 -5.21
CA ALA A 68 12.33 -11.99 -4.41
C ALA A 68 13.16 -11.04 -5.29
N GLU A 69 13.53 -11.49 -6.49
CA GLU A 69 14.30 -10.71 -7.48
C GLU A 69 13.54 -9.46 -7.96
N TYR A 70 12.19 -9.51 -7.99
CA TYR A 70 11.37 -8.33 -8.29
C TYR A 70 11.55 -7.22 -7.24
N ALA A 71 11.84 -7.58 -5.99
CA ALA A 71 12.05 -6.63 -4.91
C ALA A 71 13.51 -6.14 -4.81
N GLU A 72 14.40 -6.61 -5.69
CA GLU A 72 15.78 -6.12 -5.73
C GLU A 72 15.83 -4.73 -6.37
N SER A 73 16.44 -3.80 -5.66
CA SER A 73 16.41 -2.37 -5.98
C SER A 73 17.07 -2.03 -7.33
N MET A 74 17.97 -2.88 -7.83
CA MET A 74 18.66 -2.66 -9.11
C MET A 74 17.85 -3.12 -10.32
N GLU A 75 17.07 -4.20 -10.15
CA GLU A 75 16.32 -4.83 -11.24
C GLU A 75 14.88 -4.33 -11.31
N ASN A 76 14.30 -3.95 -10.16
CA ASN A 76 12.93 -3.46 -10.07
C ASN A 76 12.61 -2.30 -11.04
N PRO A 77 13.43 -1.23 -11.16
CA PRO A 77 13.11 -0.12 -12.06
C PRO A 77 13.09 -0.54 -13.54
N LYS A 78 13.95 -1.49 -13.94
CA LYS A 78 14.01 -2.01 -15.31
C LYS A 78 12.77 -2.84 -15.62
N ILE A 79 12.38 -3.71 -14.69
CA ILE A 79 11.19 -4.57 -14.81
C ILE A 79 9.93 -3.71 -14.90
N VAL A 80 9.79 -2.72 -14.01
CA VAL A 80 8.62 -1.83 -13.98
C VAL A 80 8.52 -0.97 -15.25
N THR A 81 9.65 -0.51 -15.79
CA THR A 81 9.66 0.22 -17.06
C THR A 81 9.17 -0.65 -18.22
N ALA A 82 9.66 -1.90 -18.31
CA ALA A 82 9.20 -2.84 -19.33
C ALA A 82 7.71 -3.20 -19.18
N ILE A 83 7.23 -3.37 -17.95
CA ILE A 83 5.82 -3.58 -17.65
C ILE A 83 4.99 -2.36 -18.11
N ASN A 84 5.42 -1.15 -17.80
CA ASN A 84 4.70 0.08 -18.17
C ASN A 84 4.62 0.29 -19.68
N GLU A 85 5.68 -0.04 -20.42
CA GLU A 85 5.68 -0.01 -21.89
C GLU A 85 4.67 -1.02 -22.47
N TRP A 86 4.56 -2.20 -21.87
CA TRP A 86 3.58 -3.21 -22.27
C TRP A 86 2.14 -2.83 -21.89
N LEU A 87 1.93 -2.23 -20.72
CA LEU A 87 0.63 -1.69 -20.27
C LEU A 87 0.17 -0.53 -21.15
N ALA A 88 1.09 0.31 -21.63
CA ALA A 88 0.77 1.42 -22.53
C ALA A 88 0.18 0.93 -23.86
N GLN A 89 0.57 -0.26 -24.32
CA GLN A 89 0.04 -0.88 -25.54
C GLN A 89 -1.33 -1.55 -25.31
N ASN A 90 -1.65 -1.95 -24.06
CA ASN A 90 -2.85 -2.70 -23.71
C ASN A 90 -3.66 -2.03 -22.59
N PRO A 91 -4.39 -0.93 -22.88
CA PRO A 91 -5.11 -0.16 -21.84
C PRO A 91 -6.13 -0.96 -21.04
N HIS A 92 -6.70 -2.01 -21.65
CA HIS A 92 -7.67 -2.90 -21.00
C HIS A 92 -7.05 -3.69 -19.85
N VAL A 93 -5.79 -4.12 -19.98
CA VAL A 93 -5.07 -4.84 -18.93
C VAL A 93 -4.76 -3.91 -17.76
N SER A 94 -4.38 -2.66 -18.03
CA SER A 94 -4.08 -1.66 -16.99
C SER A 94 -5.29 -1.42 -16.08
N VAL A 95 -6.48 -1.27 -16.66
CA VAL A 95 -7.73 -1.11 -15.90
C VAL A 95 -8.04 -2.38 -15.09
N LEU A 96 -7.84 -3.56 -15.68
CA LEU A 96 -8.10 -4.83 -15.00
C LEU A 96 -7.17 -5.02 -13.79
N VAL A 97 -5.87 -4.74 -13.95
CA VAL A 97 -4.88 -4.82 -12.87
C VAL A 97 -5.19 -3.82 -11.76
N LEU A 98 -5.61 -2.60 -12.11
CA LEU A 98 -6.00 -1.59 -11.13
C LEU A 98 -7.19 -2.08 -10.30
N VAL A 99 -8.27 -2.53 -10.95
CA VAL A 99 -9.48 -3.03 -10.26
C VAL A 99 -9.14 -4.25 -9.41
N PHE A 100 -8.36 -5.19 -9.94
CA PHE A 100 -7.90 -6.37 -9.23
C PHE A 100 -7.10 -6.00 -7.97
N THR A 101 -6.18 -5.05 -8.07
CA THR A 101 -5.37 -4.58 -6.95
C THR A 101 -6.23 -3.92 -5.88
N LEU A 102 -7.21 -3.10 -6.29
CA LEU A 102 -8.19 -2.48 -5.40
C LEU A 102 -9.01 -3.50 -4.62
N ILE A 103 -9.49 -4.56 -5.30
CA ILE A 103 -10.26 -5.63 -4.66
C ILE A 103 -9.40 -6.35 -3.62
N ILE A 104 -8.17 -6.73 -3.96
CA ILE A 104 -7.28 -7.43 -3.03
C ILE A 104 -6.90 -6.53 -1.85
N ALA A 105 -6.59 -5.26 -2.11
CA ALA A 105 -6.26 -4.30 -1.07
C ALA A 105 -7.44 -4.08 -0.11
N ALA A 106 -8.67 -3.98 -0.64
CA ALA A 106 -9.88 -3.86 0.16
C ALA A 106 -10.16 -5.12 0.99
N LEU A 107 -9.99 -6.31 0.42
CA LEU A 107 -10.19 -7.57 1.14
C LEU A 107 -9.17 -7.76 2.26
N LEU A 108 -7.87 -7.56 1.98
CA LEU A 108 -6.82 -7.72 2.98
C LEU A 108 -6.84 -6.61 4.02
N GLY A 109 -7.08 -5.35 3.61
CA GLY A 109 -7.27 -4.24 4.52
C GLY A 109 -8.49 -4.43 5.43
N GLY A 110 -9.60 -4.91 4.88
CA GLY A 110 -10.81 -5.25 5.63
C GLY A 110 -10.60 -6.42 6.60
N LEU A 111 -9.87 -7.46 6.18
CA LEU A 111 -9.50 -8.59 7.04
C LEU A 111 -8.65 -8.13 8.23
N ILE A 112 -7.64 -7.30 7.98
CA ILE A 112 -6.80 -6.75 9.04
C ILE A 112 -7.62 -5.84 9.96
N GLY A 113 -8.51 -5.01 9.41
CA GLY A 113 -9.46 -4.21 10.18
C GLY A 113 -10.35 -5.06 11.09
N TYR A 114 -10.87 -6.18 10.56
CA TYR A 114 -11.66 -7.13 11.33
C TYR A 114 -10.86 -7.80 12.45
N LEU A 115 -9.62 -8.23 12.17
CA LEU A 115 -8.72 -8.78 13.20
C LEU A 115 -8.42 -7.76 14.30
N CYS A 116 -8.28 -6.48 13.96
CA CYS A 116 -8.10 -5.39 14.91
C CYS A 116 -9.35 -5.08 15.75
N ALA A 117 -10.54 -5.48 15.31
CA ALA A 117 -11.75 -5.34 16.11
C ALA A 117 -11.72 -6.24 17.36
N TYR A 118 -10.99 -7.36 17.33
CA TYR A 118 -10.90 -8.27 18.47
C TYR A 118 -10.22 -7.66 19.71
N PRO A 119 -9.01 -7.05 19.65
CA PRO A 119 -8.42 -6.35 20.79
C PRO A 119 -9.23 -5.12 21.21
N ALA A 120 -9.97 -4.48 20.28
CA ALA A 120 -10.85 -3.35 20.58
C ALA A 120 -12.02 -3.72 21.51
N LEU A 121 -12.44 -4.98 21.54
CA LEU A 121 -13.45 -5.46 22.48
C LEU A 121 -12.90 -5.64 23.91
N ARG A 122 -11.58 -5.84 24.04
CA ARG A 122 -10.93 -6.19 25.32
C ARG A 122 -10.27 -5.00 26.02
N LEU A 123 -9.70 -4.08 25.24
CA LEU A 123 -8.99 -2.89 25.75
C LEU A 123 -9.86 -1.65 25.54
N LYS A 124 -9.96 -0.79 26.56
CA LYS A 124 -10.77 0.44 26.50
C LYS A 124 -9.90 1.69 26.56
N GLY A 125 -10.33 2.73 25.86
CA GLY A 125 -9.74 4.07 25.97
C GLY A 125 -8.32 4.16 25.41
N PRO A 126 -7.40 4.91 26.06
CA PRO A 126 -6.07 5.23 25.51
C PRO A 126 -5.18 4.01 25.22
N PHE A 127 -5.31 2.94 26.00
CA PHE A 127 -4.48 1.74 25.86
C PHE A 127 -4.70 0.99 24.55
N LEU A 128 -5.95 0.99 24.06
CA LEU A 128 -6.28 0.43 22.75
C LEU A 128 -5.55 1.19 21.65
N GLY A 129 -5.50 2.52 21.77
CA GLY A 129 -4.85 3.38 20.80
C GLY A 129 -3.35 3.15 20.68
N ILE A 130 -2.68 3.09 21.82
CA ILE A 130 -1.23 2.84 21.88
C ILE A 130 -0.90 1.45 21.32
N THR A 131 -1.74 0.45 21.60
CA THR A 131 -1.51 -0.92 21.11
C THR A 131 -1.66 -1.03 19.59
N LEU A 132 -2.71 -0.44 19.01
CA LEU A 132 -2.93 -0.45 17.56
C LEU A 132 -1.85 0.36 16.81
N LEU A 133 -1.41 1.48 17.40
CA LEU A 133 -0.28 2.25 16.87
C LEU A 133 1.01 1.42 16.88
N ALA A 134 1.30 0.74 17.98
CA ALA A 134 2.47 -0.13 18.09
C ALA A 134 2.44 -1.28 17.06
N PHE A 135 1.28 -1.90 16.82
CA PHE A 135 1.16 -2.88 15.74
C PHE A 135 1.42 -2.28 14.36
N GLY A 136 0.90 -1.07 14.10
CA GLY A 136 1.17 -0.36 12.85
C GLY A 136 2.66 -0.12 12.64
N ASP A 137 3.34 0.35 13.68
CA ASP A 137 4.77 0.62 13.66
C ASP A 137 5.60 -0.67 13.44
N ILE A 138 5.20 -1.79 14.04
CA ILE A 138 5.83 -3.10 13.81
C ILE A 138 5.72 -3.51 12.32
N ILE A 139 4.55 -3.37 11.70
CA ILE A 139 4.38 -3.74 10.28
C ILE A 139 5.21 -2.81 9.39
N VAL A 140 5.24 -1.51 9.68
CA VAL A 140 6.09 -0.56 8.97
C VAL A 140 7.55 -1.00 9.10
N ASN A 141 8.03 -1.26 10.31
CA ASN A 141 9.40 -1.68 10.57
C ASN A 141 9.77 -2.96 9.79
N ILE A 142 8.88 -3.96 9.76
CA ILE A 142 9.07 -5.17 8.95
C ILE A 142 9.15 -4.83 7.46
N SER A 143 8.31 -3.92 6.97
CA SER A 143 8.29 -3.52 5.56
C SER A 143 9.60 -2.84 5.13
N TRP A 144 10.20 -2.03 6.02
CA TRP A 144 11.48 -1.37 5.77
C TRP A 144 12.69 -2.30 5.87
N ASN A 145 12.63 -3.32 6.73
CA ASN A 145 13.77 -4.22 6.97
C ASN A 145 13.72 -5.51 6.14
N TYR A 146 12.55 -5.94 5.68
CA TYR A 146 12.40 -7.16 4.90
C TYR A 146 12.38 -6.83 3.39
N GLN A 147 13.58 -6.75 2.81
CA GLN A 147 13.81 -6.44 1.40
C GLN A 147 12.88 -7.20 0.44
N PRO A 148 12.66 -8.53 0.59
CA PRO A 148 11.85 -9.28 -0.35
C PRO A 148 10.38 -8.87 -0.39
N LEU A 149 9.87 -8.07 0.55
CA LEU A 149 8.46 -7.66 0.58
C LEU A 149 8.18 -6.50 -0.37
N VAL A 150 8.85 -5.37 -0.13
CA VAL A 150 8.61 -4.07 -0.79
C VAL A 150 9.91 -3.29 -1.07
N GLY A 151 11.05 -3.98 -1.18
CA GLY A 151 12.34 -3.36 -1.56
C GLY A 151 13.10 -2.70 -0.40
N GLY A 152 12.64 -2.90 0.84
CA GLY A 152 13.30 -2.40 2.03
C GLY A 152 13.42 -0.88 2.05
N THR A 153 14.59 -0.35 2.40
CA THR A 153 14.83 1.10 2.55
C THR A 153 14.81 1.89 1.26
N ILE A 154 15.05 1.25 0.13
CA ILE A 154 15.07 1.90 -1.18
C ILE A 154 13.64 1.96 -1.76
N GLY A 155 12.77 1.06 -1.30
CA GLY A 155 11.43 0.88 -1.85
C GLY A 155 11.45 0.25 -3.23
N ILE A 156 10.27 0.13 -3.82
CA ILE A 156 10.07 -0.37 -5.19
C ILE A 156 9.26 0.61 -6.02
N TRP A 157 9.55 0.61 -7.30
CA TRP A 157 8.72 1.27 -8.30
C TRP A 157 7.48 0.40 -8.53
N VAL A 158 6.36 1.07 -8.78
CA VAL A 158 5.07 0.42 -8.98
C VAL A 158 4.64 0.71 -10.41
N ALA A 159 4.18 -0.34 -11.10
CA ALA A 159 3.64 -0.29 -12.46
C ALA A 159 2.16 0.10 -12.46
#